data_AF-A0AA86RSJ3-F1
#
_entry.id   AF-A0AA86RSJ3-F1
#
_cell.length_a   1.000
_cell.length_b   1.000
_cell.length_c   1.000
_cell.angle_alpha   90.00
_cell.angle_beta   90.00
_cell.angle_gamma   90.00
#
_symmetry.space_group_name_H-M   'P 1'
#
loop_
_entity.id
_entity.type
_entity.pdbx_description
1 polymer ?
#
loop_
_entity_poly.entity_id
_entity_poly.type
_entity_poly.pdbx_seq_one_letter_code
_entity_poly.pdbx_strand_id
1 'polypeptide(L)'
;MEDLSQNELHEFWSIMDLSRLPYIGPVTCYHLARNIGLSSCVKPDLHLKRLVNSLFGNDDEKFVQQIIQKLADQLQKTPGEVDFSLWVWLSHEGCQKEGCCGILRLR
;
A
#
# COMPACT_ATOMS: atom_id res chain seq x y z
N MET A 1 45.77 -5.00 -2.42
CA MET A 1 44.77 -6.08 -2.46
C MET A 1 44.17 -6.14 -1.07
N GLU A 2 43.17 -5.30 -0.82
CA GLU A 2 42.32 -5.39 0.36
C GLU A 2 40.92 -5.65 -0.17
N ASP A 3 40.42 -6.81 0.21
CA ASP A 3 39.12 -7.33 -0.17
C ASP A 3 38.03 -6.54 0.58
N LEU A 4 37.38 -5.60 -0.11
CA LEU A 4 36.16 -4.93 0.37
C LEU A 4 34.93 -5.83 0.14
N SER A 5 35.06 -7.14 0.40
CA SER A 5 33.91 -8.03 0.39
C SER A 5 33.18 -7.94 1.73
N GLN A 6 31.96 -7.43 1.61
CA GLN A 6 30.80 -7.83 2.42
C GLN A 6 30.89 -7.56 3.92
N ASN A 7 30.35 -6.43 4.37
CA ASN A 7 29.56 -6.38 5.61
C ASN A 7 28.94 -4.99 5.79
N GLU A 8 27.75 -4.81 5.24
CA GLU A 8 26.72 -3.93 5.80
C GLU A 8 25.43 -4.24 5.01
N LEU A 9 24.89 -5.44 5.26
CA LEU A 9 23.50 -5.70 4.87
C LEU A 9 22.65 -4.81 5.77
N HIS A 10 22.22 -3.68 5.21
CA HIS A 10 21.25 -2.78 5.81
C HIS A 10 20.14 -3.59 6.47
N GLU A 11 19.90 -3.32 7.75
CA GLU A 11 18.78 -3.88 8.50
C GLU A 11 17.51 -3.49 7.74
N PHE A 12 16.91 -4.44 7.02
CA PHE A 12 15.72 -4.18 6.21
C PHE A 12 14.55 -3.85 7.15
N TRP A 13 14.07 -2.61 7.08
CA TRP A 13 12.94 -2.17 7.89
C TRP A 13 11.67 -2.93 7.52
N SER A 14 11.02 -3.52 8.51
CA SER A 14 9.69 -4.09 8.37
C SER A 14 8.61 -3.05 8.66
N ILE A 15 7.37 -3.36 8.26
CA ILE A 15 6.19 -2.54 8.61
C ILE A 15 6.04 -2.39 10.14
N MET A 16 6.46 -3.41 10.90
CA MET A 16 6.40 -3.38 12.36
C MET A 16 7.47 -2.49 12.97
N ASP A 17 8.60 -2.28 12.30
CA ASP A 17 9.60 -1.33 12.75
C ASP A 17 9.07 0.10 12.59
N LEU A 18 8.34 0.37 11.49
CA LEU A 18 7.74 1.68 11.22
C LEU A 18 6.64 2.05 12.21
N SER A 19 5.86 1.08 12.72
CA SER A 19 4.79 1.35 13.70
C SER A 19 5.31 1.77 15.08
N ARG A 20 6.62 1.65 15.33
CA ARG A 20 7.28 2.11 16.56
C ARG A 20 7.62 3.60 16.55
N LEU A 21 7.53 4.26 15.39
CA LEU A 21 7.79 5.69 15.26
C LEU A 21 6.66 6.51 15.94
N PRO A 22 6.98 7.64 16.59
CA PRO A 22 5.97 8.52 17.17
C PRO A 22 4.89 8.91 16.14
N TYR A 23 3.63 8.83 16.55
CA TYR A 23 2.45 9.18 15.73
C TYR A 23 2.20 8.28 14.50
N ILE A 24 2.94 7.18 14.32
CA ILE A 24 2.69 6.21 13.24
C ILE A 24 1.77 5.09 13.73
N GLY A 25 0.49 5.20 13.40
CA GLY A 25 -0.52 4.19 13.69
C GLY A 25 -0.48 2.96 12.76
N PRO A 26 -1.32 1.95 13.03
CA PRO A 26 -1.31 0.66 12.34
C PRO A 26 -1.65 0.74 10.85
N VAL A 27 -2.36 1.78 10.38
CA VAL A 27 -2.59 2.00 8.94
C VAL A 27 -1.52 2.94 8.34
N THR A 28 -1.08 3.93 9.13
CA THR A 28 -0.10 4.93 8.69
C THR A 28 1.26 4.30 8.39
N CYS A 29 1.65 3.24 9.09
CA CYS A 29 2.90 2.53 8.82
C CYS A 29 2.96 1.96 7.39
N TYR A 30 1.84 1.44 6.86
CA TYR A 30 1.77 0.98 5.46
C TYR A 30 1.93 2.14 4.47
N HIS A 31 1.34 3.30 4.78
CA HIS A 31 1.50 4.48 3.93
C HIS A 31 2.96 4.95 3.88
N LEU A 32 3.60 5.03 5.05
CA LEU A 32 5.00 5.38 5.17
C LEU A 32 5.88 4.36 4.42
N ALA A 33 5.65 3.07 4.64
CA ALA A 33 6.36 1.97 4.00
C ALA A 33 6.39 2.13 2.48
N ARG A 34 5.22 2.30 1.86
CA ARG A 34 5.12 2.50 0.40
C ARG A 34 5.87 3.75 -0.07
N ASN A 35 5.76 4.86 0.65
CA ASN A 35 6.39 6.13 0.27
C ASN A 35 7.94 6.11 0.37
N ILE A 36 8.50 5.22 1.20
CA ILE A 36 9.96 5.05 1.32
C ILE A 36 10.49 3.86 0.49
N GLY A 37 9.65 3.26 -0.37
CA GLY A 37 10.06 2.21 -1.30
C GLY A 37 9.86 0.78 -0.80
N LEU A 38 9.24 0.55 0.36
CA LEU A 38 8.81 -0.79 0.79
C LEU A 38 7.53 -1.18 0.05
N SER A 39 7.70 -1.63 -1.19
CA SER A 39 6.62 -1.97 -2.12
C SER A 39 6.04 -3.39 -1.92
N SER A 40 6.55 -4.16 -0.96
CA SER A 40 6.05 -5.50 -0.62
C SER A 40 4.76 -5.51 0.21
N CYS A 41 4.16 -4.34 0.47
CA CYS A 41 2.98 -4.20 1.32
C CYS A 41 1.85 -3.41 0.66
N VAL A 42 0.63 -3.62 1.17
CA VAL A 42 -0.59 -2.96 0.72
C VAL A 42 -1.19 -2.22 1.89
N LYS A 43 -1.62 -0.98 1.68
CA LYS A 43 -2.32 -0.21 2.70
C LYS A 43 -3.82 -0.51 2.62
N PRO A 44 -4.43 -1.20 3.60
CA PRO A 44 -5.85 -1.52 3.57
C PRO A 44 -6.68 -0.29 3.99
N ASP A 45 -6.62 0.79 3.21
CA ASP A 45 -7.35 2.02 3.52
C ASP A 45 -8.84 1.93 3.18
N LEU A 46 -9.61 2.92 3.63
CA LEU A 46 -11.06 2.95 3.46
C LEU A 46 -11.50 2.88 1.99
N HIS A 47 -10.74 3.47 1.06
CA HIS A 47 -11.09 3.47 -0.36
C HIS A 47 -10.88 2.09 -0.97
N LEU A 48 -9.75 1.47 -0.68
CA LEU A 48 -9.42 0.14 -1.16
C LEU A 48 -10.37 -0.92 -0.55
N LYS A 49 -10.66 -0.81 0.75
CA LYS A 49 -11.65 -1.65 1.43
C LYS A 49 -13.02 -1.54 0.78
N ARG A 50 -13.48 -0.32 0.48
CA ARG A 50 -14.76 -0.08 -0.23
C ARG A 50 -14.78 -0.69 -1.64
N LEU A 51 -13.69 -0.53 -2.39
CA LEU A 51 -13.56 -1.13 -3.72
C LEU A 51 -13.69 -2.65 -3.64
N VAL A 52 -12.91 -3.30 -2.78
CA VAL A 52 -12.93 -4.76 -2.62
C VAL A 52 -14.31 -5.22 -2.11
N ASN A 53 -14.91 -4.51 -1.16
CA ASN A 53 -16.27 -4.82 -0.72
C ASN A 53 -17.28 -4.77 -1.86
N SER A 54 -17.20 -3.76 -2.72
CA SER A 54 -18.14 -3.61 -3.85
C SER A 54 -18.02 -4.73 -4.88
N LEU A 55 -16.81 -5.31 -5.03
CA LEU A 55 -16.53 -6.37 -5.99
C LEU A 55 -16.77 -7.77 -5.42
N PHE A 56 -16.50 -7.97 -4.13
CA PHE A 56 -16.42 -9.30 -3.52
C PHE A 56 -17.30 -9.48 -2.27
N GLY A 57 -17.99 -8.43 -1.81
CA GLY A 57 -18.82 -8.48 -0.60
C GLY A 57 -18.05 -8.70 0.70
N ASN A 58 -16.75 -8.41 0.72
CA ASN A 58 -15.87 -8.58 1.88
C ASN A 58 -14.83 -7.45 1.92
N ASP A 59 -14.65 -6.85 3.09
CA ASP A 59 -13.73 -5.73 3.32
C ASP A 59 -12.71 -6.00 4.43
N ASP A 60 -12.58 -7.24 4.91
CA ASP A 60 -11.57 -7.62 5.90
C ASP A 60 -10.15 -7.27 5.41
N GLU A 61 -9.31 -6.73 6.29
CA GLU A 61 -7.99 -6.22 5.90
C GLU A 61 -7.09 -7.29 5.31
N LYS A 62 -7.13 -8.52 5.84
CA LYS A 62 -6.35 -9.63 5.30
C LYS A 62 -6.89 -10.05 3.95
N PHE A 63 -8.22 -10.08 3.79
CA PHE A 63 -8.83 -10.39 2.51
C PHE A 63 -8.46 -9.36 1.44
N VAL A 64 -8.53 -8.07 1.76
CA VAL A 64 -8.11 -6.97 0.88
C VAL A 64 -6.65 -7.13 0.46
N GLN A 65 -5.74 -7.35 1.42
CA GLN A 65 -4.33 -7.58 1.13
C GLN A 65 -4.11 -8.81 0.24
N GLN A 66 -4.84 -9.89 0.46
CA GLN A 66 -4.77 -11.10 -0.37
C GLN A 66 -5.23 -10.87 -1.81
N ILE A 67 -6.32 -10.11 -2.02
CA ILE A 67 -6.81 -9.79 -3.36
C ILE A 67 -5.78 -8.94 -4.12
N ILE A 68 -5.20 -7.94 -3.46
CA ILE A 68 -4.18 -7.09 -4.09
C ILE A 68 -2.89 -7.86 -4.36
N GLN A 69 -2.48 -8.75 -3.45
CA GLN A 69 -1.34 -9.64 -3.70
C GLN A 69 -1.56 -10.51 -4.94
N LYS A 70 -2.74 -11.16 -5.05
CA LYS A 70 -3.06 -11.99 -6.23
C LYS A 70 -3.06 -11.18 -7.52
N LEU A 71 -3.58 -9.96 -7.49
CA LEU A 71 -3.56 -9.06 -8.64
C LEU A 71 -2.12 -8.66 -9.02
N ALA A 72 -1.29 -8.36 -8.02
CA ALA A 72 0.13 -8.06 -8.22
C ALA A 72 0.88 -9.23 -8.86
N ASP A 73 0.65 -10.45 -8.38
CA ASP A 73 1.24 -11.68 -8.94
C ASP A 73 0.84 -11.86 -10.41
N GLN A 74 -0.44 -11.66 -10.74
CA GLN A 74 -0.96 -11.75 -12.13
C GLN A 74 -0.35 -10.70 -13.06
N LEU A 75 -0.11 -9.50 -12.54
CA LEU A 75 0.45 -8.38 -13.31
C LEU A 75 1.99 -8.37 -13.34
N GLN A 76 2.64 -9.30 -12.62
CA GLN A 76 4.09 -9.30 -12.40
C GLN A 76 4.58 -7.97 -11.81
N LYS A 77 3.83 -7.47 -10.82
CA LYS A 77 4.08 -6.21 -10.10
C LYS A 77 4.19 -6.47 -8.61
N THR A 78 4.66 -5.47 -7.87
CA THR A 78 4.65 -5.49 -6.42
C THR A 78 3.29 -5.06 -5.86
N PRO A 79 2.87 -5.53 -4.69
CA PRO A 79 1.59 -5.14 -4.09
C PRO A 79 1.47 -3.63 -3.87
N GLY A 80 2.57 -2.95 -3.51
CA GLY A 80 2.61 -1.50 -3.33
C GLY A 80 2.50 -0.71 -4.64
N GLU A 81 2.97 -1.25 -5.77
CA GLU A 81 2.73 -0.66 -7.10
C GLU A 81 1.25 -0.74 -7.49
N VAL A 82 0.61 -1.88 -7.22
CA VAL A 82 -0.82 -2.09 -7.49
C VAL A 82 -1.67 -1.21 -6.58
N ASP A 83 -1.36 -1.17 -5.28
CA ASP A 83 -1.99 -0.26 -4.30
C ASP A 83 -1.94 1.18 -4.78
N PHE A 84 -0.75 1.66 -5.17
CA PHE A 84 -0.61 3.02 -5.69
C PHE A 84 -1.42 3.26 -6.96
N SER A 85 -1.38 2.32 -7.91
CA SER A 85 -2.12 2.43 -9.17
C SER A 85 -3.63 2.51 -8.94
N LEU A 86 -4.15 1.67 -8.05
CA LEU A 86 -5.56 1.68 -7.65
C LEU A 86 -5.92 2.97 -6.91
N TRP A 87 -5.06 3.44 -6.01
CA TRP A 87 -5.27 4.70 -5.29
C TRP A 87 -5.34 5.90 -6.24
N VAL A 88 -4.44 5.95 -7.24
CA VAL A 88 -4.49 6.97 -8.31
C VAL A 88 -5.81 6.86 -9.06
N TRP A 89 -6.17 5.67 -9.55
CA TRP A 89 -7.42 5.47 -10.29
C TRP A 89 -8.66 5.87 -9.47
N LEU A 90 -8.74 5.46 -8.20
CA LEU A 90 -9.83 5.81 -7.28
C LEU A 90 -9.91 7.33 -7.05
N SER A 91 -8.78 8.03 -7.06
CA SER A 91 -8.72 9.49 -6.87
C SER A 91 -9.18 10.28 -8.10
N HIS A 92 -9.10 9.69 -9.31
CA HIS A 92 -9.40 10.38 -10.56
C HIS A 92 -10.73 9.96 -11.20
N GLU A 93 -10.98 8.65 -11.24
CA GLU A 93 -11.99 7.99 -12.07
C GLU A 93 -12.92 7.05 -11.25
N GLY A 94 -12.49 6.60 -10.07
CA GLY A 94 -13.15 5.51 -9.33
C GLY A 94 -14.22 5.89 -8.30
N CYS A 95 -14.79 7.11 -8.32
CA CYS A 95 -15.88 7.48 -7.42
C CYS A 95 -17.11 8.06 -8.14
N GLN A 96 -18.28 7.44 -7.91
CA GLN A 96 -19.49 8.22 -7.66
C GLN A 96 -19.17 9.18 -6.51
N LYS A 97 -19.37 10.49 -6.74
CA LYS A 97 -18.96 11.62 -5.89
C LYS A 97 -19.66 11.68 -4.51
N GLU A 98 -20.01 10.56 -3.91
CA GLU A 98 -20.63 10.54 -2.59
C GLU A 98 -19.56 10.42 -1.51
N GLY A 99 -19.00 11.58 -1.13
CA GLY A 99 -18.54 11.80 0.24
C GLY A 99 -17.04 11.65 0.53
N CYS A 100 -16.16 11.48 -0.46
CA CYS A 100 -14.71 11.48 -0.19
C CYS A 100 -14.02 12.68 -0.82
N CYS A 101 -13.75 13.68 0.02
CA CYS A 101 -12.83 14.81 -0.16
C CYS A 101 -12.89 15.53 -1.51
N GLY A 102 -13.62 16.65 -1.54
CA GLY A 102 -13.74 17.51 -2.70
C GLY A 102 -12.42 17.94 -3.36
N ILE A 103 -12.45 17.99 -4.69
CA ILE A 103 -11.81 19.00 -5.56
C ILE A 103 -10.28 19.15 -5.50
N LEU A 104 -9.50 18.18 -5.01
CA LEU A 104 -8.04 18.17 -5.22
C LEU A 104 -7.61 16.89 -5.92
N ARG A 105 -7.69 16.91 -7.26
CA ARG A 105 -6.96 15.97 -8.12
C ARG A 105 -5.47 16.27 -7.98
N LEU A 106 -4.64 15.25 -7.79
CA LEU A 106 -3.21 15.36 -8.08
C LEU A 106 -3.08 15.80 -9.55
N ARG A 107 -2.56 17.01 -9.76
CA ARG A 107 -2.30 17.51 -11.11
C ARG A 107 -0.98 16.97 -11.62
#